data_AF-A0A3D4V9G0-F1
#
_entry.id   AF-A0A3D4V9G0-F1
#
_cell.length_a   1.000
_cell.length_b   1.000
_cell.length_c   1.000
_cell.angle_alpha   90.00
_cell.angle_beta   90.00
_cell.angle_gamma   90.00
#
_symmetry.space_group_name_H-M   'P 1'
#
loop_
_entity.id
_entity.type
_entity.pdbx_description
1 polymer ?
#
loop_
_entity_poly.entity_id
_entity_poly.type
_entity_poly.pdbx_seq_one_letter_code
_entity_poly.pdbx_strand_id
1 'polypeptide(L)'
;MPIYVYETLPEAQGEAPERFEVRQAMSEAPLTAHPESGRPVRRVLSGGLVTFTNGASGDSCAMPSGRGLPAMGCGAGNCCMN
;
A
#
# COMPACT_ATOMS: atom_id res chain seq x y z
N MET A 1 17.21 6.62 23.16
CA MET A 1 16.98 5.60 22.12
C MET A 1 15.56 5.07 22.30
N PRO A 2 14.68 5.22 21.30
CA PRO A 2 13.28 4.80 21.38
C PRO A 2 13.13 3.27 21.29
N ILE A 3 11.95 2.81 21.69
CA ILE A 3 11.49 1.43 21.48
C ILE A 3 10.34 1.51 20.48
N TYR A 4 10.44 0.71 19.41
CA TYR A 4 9.37 0.57 18.42
C TYR A 4 8.75 -0.82 18.53
N VAL A 5 7.45 -0.89 18.26
CA VAL A 5 6.75 -2.16 18.11
C VAL A 5 6.79 -2.56 16.64
N TYR A 6 7.20 -3.78 16.37
CA TYR A 6 7.15 -4.42 15.06
C TYR A 6 6.17 -5.58 15.10
N GLU A 7 5.66 -5.97 13.93
CA GLU A 7 4.88 -7.18 13.76
C GLU A 7 5.34 -8.00 12.55
N THR A 8 5.29 -9.33 12.65
CA THR A 8 5.57 -10.24 11.54
C THR A 8 4.43 -10.20 10.53
N LEU A 9 4.76 -10.27 9.24
CA LEU A 9 3.76 -10.44 8.19
C LEU A 9 3.37 -11.91 8.11
N PRO A 10 2.06 -12.25 8.17
CA PRO A 10 1.60 -13.62 7.96
C PRO A 10 1.84 -14.03 6.50
N GLU A 11 2.42 -15.21 6.30
CA GLU A 11 2.70 -15.73 4.95
C GLU A 11 1.56 -16.64 4.45
N ALA A 12 0.81 -17.23 5.38
CA ALA A 12 -0.32 -18.10 5.09
C ALA A 12 -1.65 -17.52 5.60
N GLN A 13 -2.75 -17.89 4.94
CA GLN A 13 -4.09 -17.51 5.34
C GLN A 13 -4.43 -18.14 6.70
N GLY A 14 -4.67 -17.30 7.72
CA GLY A 14 -4.99 -17.73 9.08
C GLY A 14 -3.81 -17.73 10.06
N GLU A 15 -2.60 -17.37 9.62
CA GLU A 15 -1.48 -17.17 10.52
C GLU A 15 -1.63 -15.87 11.33
N ALA A 16 -1.38 -15.93 12.63
CA ALA A 16 -1.45 -14.77 13.52
C ALA A 16 -0.12 -13.99 13.46
N PRO A 17 -0.15 -12.65 13.30
CA PRO A 17 1.06 -11.84 13.36
C PRO A 17 1.61 -11.80 14.79
N GLU A 18 2.91 -12.00 14.93
CA GLU A 18 3.63 -11.87 16.20
C GLU A 18 4.12 -10.44 16.36
N ARG A 19 3.93 -9.86 17.56
CA ARG A 19 4.38 -8.49 17.89
C ARG A 19 5.54 -8.53 18.86
N PHE A 20 6.53 -7.69 18.62
CA PHE A 20 7.73 -7.59 19.44
C PHE A 20 8.27 -6.16 19.48
N GLU A 21 9.07 -5.89 20.51
CA GLU A 21 9.65 -4.57 20.77
C GLU A 21 11.12 -4.54 20.36
N VAL A 22 11.52 -3.49 19.63
CA VAL A 22 12.90 -3.31 19.20
C VAL A 22 13.41 -1.95 19.64
N ARG A 23 14.56 -1.97 20.32
CA ARG A 23 15.34 -0.76 20.60
C ARG A 23 16.07 -0.39 19.32
N GLN A 24 15.72 0.74 18.72
CA GLN A 24 16.31 1.20 17.46
C GLN A 24 16.57 2.71 17.53
N ALA A 25 17.65 3.19 16.91
CA ALA A 25 17.91 4.62 16.82
C ALA A 25 16.99 5.29 15.79
N MET A 26 16.60 6.55 16.01
CA MET A 26 15.76 7.31 15.06
C MET A 26 16.43 7.50 13.69
N SER A 27 17.76 7.49 13.65
CA SER A 27 18.58 7.63 12.45
C SER A 27 18.79 6.34 11.67
N GLU A 28 18.38 5.20 12.24
CA GLU A 28 18.54 3.89 11.62
C GLU A 28 17.35 3.57 10.72
N ALA A 29 17.60 2.81 9.66
CA ALA A 29 16.54 2.34 8.78
C ALA A 29 15.60 1.37 9.53
N PRO A 30 14.29 1.38 9.24
CA PRO A 30 13.36 0.42 9.81
C PRO A 30 13.74 -1.02 9.46
N LEU A 31 13.49 -1.96 10.39
CA LEU A 31 13.68 -3.38 10.11
C LEU A 31 12.67 -3.88 9.08
N THR A 32 13.15 -4.69 8.15
CA THR A 32 12.34 -5.39 7.15
C THR A 32 12.24 -6.89 7.43
N ALA A 33 13.15 -7.45 8.24
CA ALA A 33 13.15 -8.84 8.67
C ALA A 33 13.36 -8.97 10.19
N HIS A 34 12.75 -9.99 10.78
CA HIS A 34 12.92 -10.33 12.19
C HIS A 34 14.34 -10.85 12.44
N PRO A 35 15.06 -10.34 13.44
CA PRO A 35 16.47 -10.70 13.67
C PRO A 35 16.68 -12.18 14.01
N GLU A 36 15.72 -12.81 14.70
CA GLU A 36 15.81 -14.23 15.08
C GLU A 36 15.20 -15.19 14.04
N SER A 37 13.97 -14.93 13.57
CA SER A 37 13.26 -15.84 12.66
C SER A 37 13.49 -15.55 11.17
N GLY A 38 14.05 -14.40 10.80
CA GLY A 38 14.21 -13.97 9.41
C GLY A 38 12.90 -13.61 8.69
N ARG A 39 11.76 -13.72 9.37
CA ARG A 39 10.44 -13.45 8.79
C ARG A 39 10.28 -11.98 8.40
N PRO A 40 9.52 -11.65 7.35
CA PRO A 40 9.23 -10.27 7.00
C PRO A 40 8.49 -9.57 8.15
N VAL A 41 8.89 -8.32 8.47
CA VAL A 41 8.28 -7.52 9.54
C VAL A 41 7.92 -6.12 9.07
N ARG A 42 6.97 -5.48 9.77
CA ARG A 42 6.66 -4.05 9.60
C ARG A 42 6.54 -3.36 10.95
N ARG A 43 6.87 -2.06 10.99
CA ARG A 43 6.71 -1.24 12.20
C ARG A 43 5.24 -0.92 12.44
N VAL A 44 4.75 -1.20 13.64
CA VAL A 44 3.40 -0.84 14.08
C VAL A 44 3.41 0.62 14.50
N LEU A 45 2.70 1.46 13.75
CA LEU A 45 2.51 2.87 14.09
C LEU A 45 1.29 2.97 15.02
N SER A 46 1.53 3.22 16.31
CA SER A 46 0.45 3.49 17.28
C SER A 46 -0.10 4.90 17.09
N GLY A 47 -0.96 5.07 16.08
CA GLY A 47 -1.69 6.29 15.78
C GLY A 47 -2.87 5.93 14.88
N GLY A 48 -4.09 6.34 15.26
CA GLY A 48 -5.35 5.86 14.66
C GLY A 48 -5.43 5.91 13.13
N LEU A 49 -6.09 4.88 12.58
CA LEU A 49 -6.51 4.62 11.19
C LEU A 49 -5.53 5.07 10.08
N VAL A 50 -4.64 4.16 9.68
CA VAL A 50 -3.95 4.24 8.38
C VAL A 50 -4.53 3.18 7.45
N THR A 51 -5.32 3.60 6.46
CA THR A 51 -5.83 2.72 5.40
C THR A 51 -4.71 2.51 4.37
N PHE A 52 -4.05 1.35 4.39
CA PHE A 52 -3.14 0.95 3.31
C PHE A 52 -3.93 0.15 2.26
N THR A 53 -4.27 0.79 1.14
CA THR A 53 -4.81 0.10 -0.04
C THR A 53 -3.66 -0.56 -0.80
N ASN A 54 -3.19 -1.72 -0.33
CA ASN A 54 -2.33 -2.59 -1.15
C ASN A 54 -3.23 -3.40 -2.09
N GLY A 55 -3.69 -2.75 -3.15
CA GLY A 55 -4.43 -3.37 -4.25
C GLY A 55 -3.62 -3.26 -5.54
N ALA A 56 -2.68 -4.18 -5.75
CA ALA A 56 -2.19 -4.46 -7.09
C ALA A 56 -3.23 -5.32 -7.82
N SER A 57 -4.09 -4.65 -8.57
CA SER A 57 -4.86 -5.20 -9.69
C SER A 57 -4.95 -4.02 -10.67
N GLY A 58 -4.14 -3.97 -11.72
CA GLY A 58 -4.24 -4.93 -12.81
C GLY A 58 -5.37 -4.45 -13.70
N ASP A 59 -5.00 -3.64 -14.70
CA ASP A 59 -5.59 -3.42 -16.01
C ASP A 59 -7.12 -3.53 -16.24
N SER A 60 -7.59 -2.57 -17.05
CA SER A 60 -8.83 -2.58 -17.83
C SER A 60 -10.17 -2.43 -17.11
N CYS A 61 -10.83 -1.30 -17.39
CA CYS A 61 -12.19 -1.27 -17.94
C CYS A 61 -12.45 0.12 -18.52
N ALA A 62 -12.21 0.23 -19.83
CA ALA A 62 -12.87 1.08 -20.82
C ALA A 62 -13.84 2.16 -20.29
N MET A 63 -13.58 3.41 -20.69
CA MET A 63 -14.64 4.41 -20.86
C MET A 63 -15.77 3.76 -21.68
N PRO A 64 -16.99 3.53 -21.14
CA PRO A 64 -18.11 3.18 -21.98
C PRO A 64 -18.45 4.42 -22.80
N SER A 65 -18.03 4.35 -24.05
CA SER A 65 -18.56 5.16 -25.13
C SER A 65 -20.08 5.04 -25.10
N GLY A 66 -20.75 6.17 -24.82
CA GLY A 66 -22.17 6.36 -25.11
C GLY A 66 -23.14 6.00 -23.98
N ARG A 67 -23.79 7.02 -23.44
CA ARG A 67 -25.27 7.16 -23.42
C ARG A 67 -25.60 8.60 -23.03
N GLY A 68 -26.33 9.25 -23.93
CA GLY A 68 -26.33 10.70 -24.09
C GLY A 68 -27.20 11.48 -23.13
N LEU A 69 -26.98 12.80 -23.17
CA LEU A 69 -27.94 13.91 -23.14
C LEU A 69 -27.21 15.14 -23.76
N PRO A 70 -27.96 16.13 -24.31
CA PRO A 70 -27.65 16.68 -25.63
C PRO A 70 -26.88 18.01 -25.64
N ALA A 71 -26.17 18.22 -26.74
CA ALA A 71 -25.86 19.51 -27.38
C ALA A 71 -25.21 20.61 -26.52
N MET A 72 -23.88 20.73 -26.64
CA MET A 72 -23.11 21.96 -26.99
C MET A 72 -21.64 21.62 -26.68
N GLY A 73 -20.66 21.54 -27.56
CA GLY A 73 -20.49 21.94 -28.95
C GLY A 73 -18.96 22.01 -29.16
N CYS A 74 -18.50 21.45 -30.28
CA CYS A 74 -17.21 21.68 -30.94
C CYS A 74 -15.89 21.65 -30.13
N GLY A 75 -15.12 20.59 -30.36
CA GLY A 75 -13.68 20.58 -30.12
C GLY A 75 -13.02 19.27 -30.53
N ALA A 76 -13.30 18.78 -31.74
CA ALA A 76 -12.57 17.65 -32.34
C ALA A 76 -11.13 18.09 -32.63
N GLY A 77 -10.27 18.03 -31.61
CA GLY A 77 -8.83 18.23 -31.70
C GLY A 77 -8.15 16.89 -31.51
N ASN A 78 -7.79 16.27 -32.62
CA ASN A 78 -7.05 15.04 -32.72
C ASN A 78 -5.64 15.23 -32.10
N CYS A 79 -5.47 14.91 -30.82
CA CYS A 79 -4.18 15.04 -30.12
C CYS A 79 -3.64 13.67 -29.71
N CYS A 80 -3.67 12.69 -30.62
CA CYS A 80 -2.95 11.43 -30.46
C CYS A 80 -2.30 11.03 -31.79
N MET A 81 -0.97 11.23 -31.84
CA MET A 81 0.06 10.62 -32.70
C MET A 81 0.59 11.40 -33.94
N ASN A 82 1.91 11.63 -33.86
CA ASN A 82 2.93 12.11 -34.81
C ASN A 82 2.99 13.62 -35.12
#